data_AF-B5X1N2-F1
#
_entry.id   AF-B5X1N2-F1
#
_cell.length_a   1.000
_cell.length_b   1.000
_cell.length_c   1.000
_cell.angle_alpha   90.00
_cell.angle_beta   90.00
_cell.angle_gamma   90.00
#
_symmetry.space_group_name_H-M   'P 1'
#
loop_
_entity.id
_entity.type
_entity.pdbx_description
1 polymer ?
#
loop_
_entity_poly.entity_id
_entity_poly.type
_entity_poly.pdbx_seq_one_letter_code
_entity_poly.pdbx_strand_id
1 'polypeptide(L)'
;MSCVHYKFSSKLDYNTVTFDGLHITLAELKRQIMGRERLKATDCDLQITNAQTREEYTDEEVHIPKHSSVIVRRTPIGGVKPAGRTFIVDRSDMAAGSSRPVCNKHSHFLTISVLLL
;
A
#
# COMPACT_ATOMS: atom_id res chain seq x y z
N MET A 1 -14.40 1.66 -24.23
CA MET A 1 -14.06 1.12 -22.90
C MET A 1 -12.76 1.75 -22.45
N SER A 2 -12.77 2.53 -21.38
CA SER A 2 -11.56 3.07 -20.78
C SER A 2 -11.14 2.21 -19.60
N CYS A 3 -9.82 2.08 -19.39
CA CYS A 3 -9.30 1.21 -18.35
C CYS A 3 -8.06 1.80 -17.69
N VAL A 4 -7.84 1.46 -16.42
CA VAL A 4 -6.59 1.72 -15.68
C VAL A 4 -6.00 0.36 -15.30
N HIS A 5 -4.71 0.19 -15.57
CA HIS A 5 -3.96 -0.98 -15.11
C HIS A 5 -3.44 -0.72 -13.71
N TYR A 6 -3.70 -1.61 -12.78
CA TYR A 6 -3.21 -1.49 -11.41
C TYR A 6 -2.55 -2.78 -10.96
N LYS A 7 -1.54 -2.67 -10.09
CA LYS A 7 -1.07 -3.82 -9.32
C LYS A 7 -0.82 -3.43 -7.87
N PHE A 8 -1.01 -4.38 -6.96
CA PHE A 8 -0.54 -4.19 -5.60
C PHE A 8 0.98 -4.25 -5.57
N SER A 9 1.63 -3.46 -4.72
CA SER A 9 3.08 -3.53 -4.54
C SER A 9 3.56 -4.92 -4.10
N SER A 10 2.70 -5.72 -3.49
CA SER A 10 2.96 -7.09 -3.05
C SER A 10 2.69 -8.15 -4.14
N LYS A 11 2.13 -7.76 -5.28
CA LYS A 11 1.81 -8.66 -6.41
C LYS A 11 2.64 -8.28 -7.63
N LEU A 12 2.96 -9.26 -8.47
CA LEU A 12 3.60 -9.03 -9.77
C LEU A 12 2.57 -8.72 -10.86
N ASP A 13 1.40 -9.36 -10.77
CA ASP A 13 0.35 -9.29 -11.78
C ASP A 13 -0.43 -7.98 -11.75
N TYR A 14 -0.76 -7.50 -12.96
CA TYR A 14 -1.62 -6.35 -13.16
C TYR A 14 -3.07 -6.78 -13.34
N ASN A 15 -3.93 -6.14 -12.59
CA ASN A 15 -5.37 -6.18 -12.75
C ASN A 15 -5.84 -4.91 -13.47
N THR A 16 -7.08 -4.90 -13.94
CA THR A 16 -7.61 -3.78 -14.71
C THR A 16 -8.93 -3.32 -14.15
N VAL A 17 -9.05 -2.02 -13.90
CA VAL A 17 -10.33 -1.37 -13.60
C VAL A 17 -10.87 -0.78 -14.89
N THR A 18 -12.13 -1.09 -15.21
CA THR A 18 -12.85 -0.58 -16.38
C THR A 18 -13.83 0.50 -15.94
N PHE A 19 -13.87 1.61 -16.66
CA PHE A 19 -14.74 2.74 -16.37
C PHE A 19 -15.13 3.45 -17.67
N ASP A 20 -16.17 4.26 -17.59
CA ASP A 20 -16.62 5.10 -18.69
C ASP A 20 -16.09 6.53 -18.52
N GLY A 21 -15.47 7.09 -19.56
CA GLY A 21 -14.88 8.44 -19.54
C GLY A 21 -13.41 8.49 -19.98
N LEU A 22 -12.83 9.69 -19.97
CA LEU A 22 -11.41 9.92 -20.33
C LEU A 22 -10.47 9.75 -19.13
N HIS A 23 -10.98 9.98 -17.93
CA HIS A 23 -10.28 9.90 -16.65
C HIS A 23 -11.19 9.31 -15.58
N ILE A 24 -10.59 8.85 -14.50
CA ILE A 24 -11.27 8.38 -13.28
C ILE A 24 -10.72 9.18 -12.10
N THR A 25 -11.59 9.57 -11.17
CA THR A 25 -11.14 10.22 -9.93
C THR A 25 -10.43 9.22 -9.03
N LEU A 26 -9.50 9.71 -8.21
CA LEU A 26 -8.80 8.86 -7.24
C LEU A 26 -9.80 8.15 -6.31
N ALA A 27 -10.80 8.86 -5.81
CA ALA A 27 -11.84 8.28 -4.95
C ALA A 27 -12.55 7.10 -5.64
N GLU A 28 -12.96 7.27 -6.90
CA GLU A 28 -13.67 6.22 -7.63
C GLU A 28 -12.77 5.01 -7.89
N LEU A 29 -11.52 5.24 -8.29
CA LEU A 29 -10.56 4.17 -8.51
C LEU A 29 -10.32 3.36 -7.22
N LYS A 30 -10.14 4.03 -6.08
CA LYS A 30 -9.99 3.36 -4.78
C LYS A 30 -11.22 2.51 -4.46
N ARG A 31 -12.44 3.05 -4.60
CA ARG A 31 -13.68 2.30 -4.34
C ARG A 31 -13.79 1.04 -5.19
N GLN A 32 -13.49 1.12 -6.48
CA GLN A 32 -13.58 -0.04 -7.37
C GLN A 32 -12.55 -1.11 -7.02
N ILE A 33 -11.31 -0.73 -6.68
CA ILE A 33 -10.27 -1.68 -6.26
C ILE A 33 -10.64 -2.32 -4.93
N MET A 34 -11.13 -1.55 -3.96
CA MET A 34 -11.59 -2.05 -2.66
C MET A 34 -12.70 -3.08 -2.80
N GLY A 35 -13.68 -2.81 -3.67
CA GLY A 35 -14.79 -3.72 -3.97
C GLY A 35 -14.33 -5.01 -4.66
N ARG A 36 -13.47 -4.91 -5.67
CA ARG A 36 -12.96 -6.06 -6.43
C ARG A 36 -12.09 -6.99 -5.58
N GLU A 37 -11.25 -6.43 -4.72
CA GLU A 37 -10.32 -7.19 -3.88
C GLU A 37 -10.92 -7.55 -2.51
N ARG A 38 -12.18 -7.19 -2.26
CA ARG A 38 -12.93 -7.45 -1.01
C ARG A 38 -12.19 -6.95 0.23
N LEU A 39 -11.58 -5.78 0.13
CA LEU A 39 -10.84 -5.16 1.22
C LEU A 39 -11.80 -4.45 2.18
N LYS A 40 -11.52 -4.55 3.48
CA LYS A 40 -12.30 -3.88 4.52
C LYS A 40 -11.87 -2.40 4.61
N ALA A 41 -12.75 -1.50 4.19
CA ALA A 41 -12.53 -0.06 4.25
C ALA A 41 -12.37 0.50 5.67
N THR A 42 -12.71 -0.27 6.71
CA THR A 42 -12.51 0.13 8.11
C THR A 42 -11.06 -0.06 8.57
N ASP A 43 -10.33 -1.01 7.96
CA ASP A 43 -9.01 -1.43 8.45
C ASP A 43 -7.87 -0.80 7.64
N CYS A 44 -8.10 -0.55 6.35
CA CYS A 44 -7.07 -0.09 5.42
C CYS A 44 -7.62 0.89 4.39
N ASP A 45 -6.81 1.89 4.05
CA ASP A 45 -6.94 2.74 2.87
C ASP A 45 -5.93 2.29 1.81
N LEU A 46 -6.07 2.83 0.60
CA LEU A 46 -5.18 2.60 -0.52
C LEU A 46 -4.41 3.88 -0.84
N GLN A 47 -3.08 3.78 -0.85
CA GLN A 47 -2.21 4.77 -1.46
C GLN A 47 -1.98 4.38 -2.92
N ILE A 48 -2.19 5.32 -3.84
CA ILE A 48 -2.04 5.10 -5.28
C ILE A 48 -0.87 5.94 -5.78
N THR A 49 0.03 5.29 -6.50
CA THR A 49 1.21 5.93 -7.10
C THR A 49 1.26 5.58 -8.58
N ASN A 50 1.57 6.55 -9.44
CA ASN A 50 1.79 6.29 -10.85
C ASN A 50 3.04 5.38 -11.04
N ALA A 51 2.90 4.32 -11.82
CA ALA A 51 3.98 3.35 -12.02
C ALA A 51 5.16 3.90 -12.85
N GLN A 52 4.90 4.90 -13.71
CA GLN A 52 5.90 5.49 -14.61
C GLN A 52 6.56 6.72 -13.98
N THR A 53 5.75 7.70 -13.56
CA THR A 53 6.26 8.98 -13.03
C THR A 53 6.63 8.92 -11.55
N ARG A 54 6.17 7.87 -10.83
CA ARG A 54 6.29 7.73 -9.38
C ARG A 54 5.61 8.86 -8.58
N GLU A 55 4.72 9.59 -9.25
CA GLU A 55 3.87 10.60 -8.61
C GLU A 55 2.82 9.91 -7.73
N GLU A 56 2.68 10.41 -6.50
CA GLU A 56 1.68 9.92 -5.55
C GLU A 56 0.41 10.74 -5.65
N TYR A 57 -0.73 10.07 -5.78
CA TYR A 57 -2.03 10.72 -5.79
C TYR A 57 -2.58 10.76 -4.37
N THR A 58 -2.58 11.94 -3.76
CA THR A 58 -3.08 12.18 -2.40
C THR A 58 -4.51 12.71 -2.38
N ASP A 59 -4.86 13.56 -3.35
CA ASP A 59 -6.16 14.25 -3.36
C ASP A 59 -7.24 13.40 -4.05
N GLU A 60 -8.38 13.26 -3.40
CA GLU A 60 -9.49 12.41 -3.86
C GLU A 60 -10.12 12.88 -5.18
N GLU A 61 -10.00 14.18 -5.47
CA GLU A 61 -10.51 14.83 -6.68
C GLU A 61 -9.51 14.78 -7.85
N VAL A 62 -8.30 14.24 -7.66
CA VAL A 62 -7.33 14.13 -8.75
C VAL A 62 -7.82 13.16 -9.82
N HIS A 63 -7.61 13.57 -11.08
CA HIS A 63 -8.02 12.84 -12.27
C HIS A 63 -6.89 11.96 -12.80
N ILE A 64 -7.09 10.65 -12.74
CA ILE A 64 -6.17 9.66 -13.28
C ILE A 64 -6.57 9.37 -14.74
N PRO A 65 -5.69 9.62 -15.73
CA PRO A 65 -6.00 9.36 -17.14
C PRO A 65 -6.22 7.89 -17.45
N LYS A 66 -7.04 7.61 -18.47
CA LYS A 66 -7.17 6.27 -19.04
C LYS A 66 -5.82 5.72 -19.54
N HIS A 67 -5.69 4.40 -19.51
CA HIS A 67 -4.50 3.63 -19.88
C HIS A 67 -3.27 3.89 -19.00
N SER A 68 -3.42 4.63 -17.90
CA SER A 68 -2.37 4.75 -16.90
C SER A 68 -2.13 3.42 -16.19
N SER A 69 -0.88 3.25 -15.74
CA SER A 69 -0.48 2.14 -14.88
C SER A 69 -0.19 2.68 -13.49
N VAL A 70 -0.83 2.12 -12.47
CA VAL A 70 -0.69 2.55 -11.08
C VAL A 70 -0.27 1.40 -10.17
N ILE A 71 0.46 1.75 -9.13
CA ILE A 71 0.85 0.86 -8.03
C ILE A 71 -0.02 1.19 -6.83
N VAL A 72 -0.60 0.15 -6.24
CA VAL A 72 -1.48 0.23 -5.08
C VAL A 72 -0.74 -0.27 -3.85
N ARG A 73 -0.76 0.51 -2.77
CA ARG A 73 -0.23 0.13 -1.44
C ARG A 73 -1.34 0.24 -0.41
N ARG A 74 -1.38 -0.69 0.54
CA ARG A 74 -2.34 -0.64 1.66
C ARG A 74 -1.75 0.18 2.80
N THR A 75 -2.53 1.14 3.30
CA THR A 75 -2.18 1.98 4.45
C THR A 75 -3.18 1.69 5.57
N PRO A 76 -2.76 1.35 6.80
CA PRO A 76 -3.69 1.12 7.90
C PRO A 76 -4.43 2.41 8.29
N ILE A 77 -5.73 2.33 8.57
CA ILE A 77 -6.58 3.50 8.93
C ILE A 77 -6.50 3.83 10.44
N GLY A 78 -5.86 2.97 11.24
CA GLY A 78 -5.65 3.19 12.66
C GLY A 78 -4.37 3.98 12.93
N GLY A 79 -4.53 5.25 13.31
CA GLY A 79 -3.48 6.03 13.96
C GLY A 79 -3.13 5.43 15.32
N VAL A 80 -2.30 4.39 15.35
CA VAL A 80 -1.44 4.22 16.51
C VAL A 80 -0.48 5.40 16.47
N LYS A 81 -0.72 6.39 17.32
CA LYS A 81 0.38 7.25 17.78
C LYS A 81 1.56 6.31 18.04
N PRO A 82 2.76 6.55 17.48
CA PRO A 82 3.89 5.75 17.88
C PRO A 82 4.12 6.05 19.36
N ALA A 83 3.58 5.24 20.26
CA ALA A 83 4.08 5.15 21.62
C ALA A 83 5.56 4.81 21.45
N GLY A 84 6.40 5.75 21.84
CA GLY A 84 7.80 5.87 21.44
C GLY A 84 8.50 4.52 21.35
N ARG A 85 8.97 4.19 20.16
CA ARG A 85 10.00 3.17 20.01
C ARG A 85 11.17 3.80 19.29
N THR A 86 11.82 4.71 20.01
CA THR A 86 13.21 5.07 19.76
C THR A 86 13.97 3.76 19.74
N PHE A 87 14.50 3.37 18.57
CA PHE A 87 15.51 2.33 18.49
C PHE A 87 16.81 2.93 19.04
N ILE A 88 16.89 3.14 20.36
CA ILE A 88 18.19 3.35 21.00
C ILE A 88 18.86 1.97 20.97
N VAL A 89 19.76 1.80 20.00
CA VAL A 89 20.83 0.80 20.12
C VAL A 89 21.85 1.41 21.05
N ASP A 90 21.68 1.19 22.35
CA ASP A 90 22.79 1.25 23.27
C ASP A 90 23.30 -0.21 23.38
N ARG A 91 24.61 -0.38 23.21
CA ARG A 91 25.40 -1.60 23.39
C ARG A 91 26.22 -1.50 24.70
N SER A 92 25.83 -1.98 25.87
CA SER A 92 26.74 -2.11 27.05
C SER A 92 26.88 -3.53 27.50
N ASP A 93 28.06 -3.99 27.92
CA ASP A 93 28.94 -3.25 28.83
C ASP A 93 30.25 -2.74 28.22
N MET A 94 30.09 -2.07 27.06
CA MET A 94 30.60 -0.72 26.80
C MET A 94 29.56 0.14 26.02
N ALA A 95 28.64 0.83 26.75
CA ALA A 95 27.45 1.72 26.42
C ALA A 95 25.92 1.23 26.38
N ALA A 96 25.19 1.15 27.51
CA ALA A 96 23.84 0.61 27.93
C ALA A 96 23.11 -0.58 27.22
N GLY A 97 22.15 -1.23 27.90
CA GLY A 97 20.84 -1.48 27.26
C GLY A 97 20.35 -2.91 26.91
N SER A 98 20.04 -3.70 27.95
CA SER A 98 18.88 -4.60 28.12
C SER A 98 17.95 -4.95 26.93
N SER A 99 17.81 -6.27 26.70
CA SER A 99 16.64 -7.06 26.24
C SER A 99 15.70 -6.48 25.17
N ARG A 100 15.80 -7.01 23.93
CA ARG A 100 14.80 -6.79 22.87
C ARG A 100 13.71 -7.86 22.94
N PRO A 101 12.41 -7.51 23.08
CA PRO A 101 11.36 -8.40 22.61
C PRO A 101 11.30 -8.25 21.08
N VAL A 102 11.50 -9.38 20.39
CA VAL A 102 11.24 -9.52 18.95
C VAL A 102 9.73 -9.36 18.74
N CYS A 103 9.30 -8.13 18.48
CA CYS A 103 7.93 -7.92 18.02
C CYS A 103 7.92 -8.23 16.54
N ASN A 104 7.47 -9.45 16.22
CA ASN A 104 7.24 -9.93 14.88
C ASN A 104 6.30 -8.93 14.18
N LYS A 105 6.82 -8.13 13.24
CA LYS A 105 5.99 -7.30 12.37
C LYS A 105 5.20 -8.26 11.49
N HIS A 106 4.03 -8.68 11.96
CA HIS A 106 3.04 -9.35 11.13
C HIS A 106 2.32 -8.29 10.29
N SER A 107 3.11 -7.59 9.47
CA SER A 107 2.65 -7.09 8.18
C SER A 107 2.41 -8.33 7.33
N HIS A 108 1.21 -8.90 7.42
CA HIS A 108 0.78 -9.92 6.48
C HIS A 108 0.81 -9.29 5.09
N PHE A 109 1.85 -9.60 4.31
CA PHE A 109 1.87 -9.87 2.87
C PHE A 109 3.30 -9.68 2.36
N LEU A 110 4.17 -10.68 2.59
CA LEU A 110 5.26 -11.10 1.68
C LEU A 110 6.06 -12.28 2.28
N THR A 111 5.41 -13.42 2.52
CA THR A 111 6.09 -14.72 2.77
C THR A 111 5.67 -15.80 1.77
N ILE A 112 5.25 -15.43 0.56
CA ILE A 112 5.06 -16.40 -0.53
C ILE A 112 5.95 -15.96 -1.69
N SER A 113 7.25 -16.21 -1.57
CA SER A 113 8.14 -16.38 -2.73
C SER A 113 9.49 -16.98 -2.30
N VAL A 114 9.49 -18.06 -1.52
CA VAL A 114 10.65 -18.95 -1.42
C VAL A 114 10.17 -20.39 -1.22
N LEU A 115 9.59 -20.99 -2.26
CA LEU A 115 9.61 -22.44 -2.44
C LEU A 115 9.21 -22.82 -3.88
N LEU A 116 10.17 -22.79 -4.81
CA LEU A 116 10.24 -23.76 -5.91
C LEU A 116 11.63 -23.74 -6.56
N LEU A 117 12.50 -24.62 -6.05
CA LEU A 117 13.49 -25.49 -6.70
C LEU A 117 14.56 -25.89 -5.69
#